data_AF-A0A941CER3-F1
#
_entry.id   AF-A0A941CER3-F1
#
_cell.length_a   1.000
_cell.length_b   1.000
_cell.length_c   1.000
_cell.angle_alpha   90.00
_cell.angle_beta   90.00
_cell.angle_gamma   90.00
#
_symmetry.space_group_name_H-M   'P 1'
#
loop_
_entity.id
_entity.type
_entity.pdbx_description
1 polymer ?
#
loop_
_entity_poly.entity_id
_entity_poly.type
_entity_poly.pdbx_seq_one_letter_code
_entity_poly.pdbx_strand_id
1 'polypeptide(L)'
;MQNFRQNLKKKPTLFLLIGIIVFIIGIPSGIYGLTLDGGASLVGVLILSGVILFLPFFVIDRVLVNTIKPLKLSVFELLFMLVIIFCLCIQ
;
A
#
# COMPACT_ATOMS: atom_id res chain seq x y z
N MET A 1 2.65 17.29 24.82
CA MET A 1 2.91 16.98 23.39
C MET A 1 3.92 15.84 23.14
N GLN A 2 4.58 15.24 24.15
CA GLN A 2 5.56 14.15 23.91
C GLN A 2 4.92 12.75 23.74
N ASN A 3 3.79 12.47 24.38
CA ASN A 3 3.10 11.18 24.29
C ASN A 3 2.52 10.86 22.89
N PHE A 4 2.28 11.88 22.06
CA PHE A 4 1.66 11.73 20.73
C PHE A 4 2.63 11.12 19.71
N ARG A 5 3.92 11.49 19.77
CA ARG A 5 4.96 10.91 18.90
C ARG A 5 5.31 9.47 19.27
N GLN A 6 5.12 9.06 20.53
CA GLN A 6 5.46 7.70 20.97
C GLN A 6 4.45 6.65 20.49
N ASN A 7 3.17 7.02 20.30
CA ASN A 7 2.15 6.10 19.80
C ASN A 7 2.26 5.87 18.28
N LEU A 8 2.57 6.91 17.50
CA LEU A 8 2.81 6.80 16.04
C LEU A 8 4.06 5.97 15.68
N LYS A 9 5.00 5.83 16.64
CA LYS A 9 6.27 5.10 16.45
C LYS A 9 6.19 3.61 16.77
N LYS A 10 5.14 3.14 17.45
CA LYS A 10 5.15 1.80 18.08
C LYS A 10 4.41 0.69 17.34
N LYS A 11 3.54 1.00 16.37
CA LYS A 11 2.87 -0.04 15.59
C LYS A 11 2.88 0.31 14.10
N PRO A 12 3.77 -0.30 13.29
CA PRO A 12 3.58 -0.30 11.85
C PRO A 12 2.23 -0.99 11.57
N THR A 13 1.33 -0.33 10.85
CA THR A 13 0.13 -0.97 10.31
C THR A 13 0.56 -1.99 9.27
N LEU A 14 -0.24 -3.06 9.10
CA LEU A 14 0.07 -4.08 8.11
C LEU A 14 0.07 -3.47 6.70
N PHE A 15 -0.82 -2.51 6.44
CA PHE A 15 -0.83 -1.72 5.20
C PHE A 15 0.46 -0.95 4.96
N LEU A 16 1.02 -0.33 6.00
CA LEU A 16 2.28 0.39 5.87
C LEU A 16 3.44 -0.54 5.56
N LEU A 17 3.47 -1.72 6.18
CA LEU A 17 4.48 -2.74 5.90
C LEU A 17 4.36 -3.28 4.47
N ILE A 18 3.15 -3.64 4.05
CA ILE A 18 2.84 -4.15 2.71
C ILE A 18 3.22 -3.12 1.66
N GLY A 19 2.82 -1.86 1.84
CA GLY A 19 3.12 -0.87 0.83
C GLY A 19 4.60 -0.48 0.79
N ILE A 20 5.36 -0.53 1.89
CA ILE A 20 6.83 -0.41 1.83
C ILE A 20 7.42 -1.51 0.94
N ILE A 21 6.92 -2.75 1.04
CA ILE A 21 7.34 -3.86 0.17
C ILE A 21 6.97 -3.57 -1.30
N VAL A 22 5.75 -3.07 -1.54
CA VAL A 22 5.29 -2.65 -2.88
C VAL A 22 6.17 -1.53 -3.44
N PHE A 23 6.66 -0.60 -2.62
CA PHE A 23 7.61 0.43 -3.06
C PHE A 23 8.97 -0.14 -3.42
N ILE A 24 9.52 -1.00 -2.56
CA ILE A 24 10.84 -1.62 -2.75
C ILE A 24 10.87 -2.49 -4.01
N ILE A 25 9.79 -3.20 -4.32
CA ILE A 25 9.73 -4.09 -5.50
C ILE A 25 9.15 -3.35 -6.73
N GLY A 26 8.12 -2.54 -6.53
CA GLY A 26 7.36 -1.89 -7.60
C GLY A 26 8.13 -0.79 -8.33
N ILE A 27 8.96 -0.01 -7.63
CA ILE A 27 9.82 0.99 -8.29
C ILE A 27 10.84 0.31 -9.22
N PRO A 28 11.72 -0.61 -8.75
CA PRO A 28 12.69 -1.24 -9.63
C PRO A 28 12.04 -2.10 -10.72
N SER A 29 10.97 -2.84 -10.42
CA SER A 29 10.24 -3.59 -11.45
C SER A 29 9.56 -2.68 -12.48
N GLY A 30 9.03 -1.53 -12.06
CA GLY A 30 8.42 -0.56 -12.95
C GLY A 30 9.44 0.12 -13.87
N ILE A 31 10.60 0.50 -13.33
CA ILE A 31 11.72 1.06 -14.10
C ILE A 31 12.28 0.01 -15.07
N TYR A 32 12.44 -1.24 -14.62
CA TYR A 32 12.86 -2.33 -15.50
C TYR A 32 11.83 -2.58 -16.62
N GLY A 33 10.54 -2.55 -16.28
CA GLY A 33 9.46 -2.65 -17.27
C GLY A 33 9.53 -1.57 -18.35
N LEU A 34 9.86 -0.33 -17.98
CA LEU A 34 10.06 0.77 -18.92
C LEU A 34 11.23 0.55 -19.88
N THR A 35 12.25 -0.20 -19.46
CA THR A 35 13.42 -0.50 -20.31
C THR A 35 13.18 -1.61 -21.33
N LEU A 36 12.04 -2.30 -21.25
CA LEU A 36 11.67 -3.34 -22.21
C LEU A 36 10.93 -2.74 -23.40
N ASP A 37 11.24 -3.22 -24.61
CA ASP A 37 10.60 -2.75 -25.84
C ASP A 37 9.17 -3.31 -26.01
N GLY A 38 8.34 -2.54 -26.72
CA GLY A 38 6.98 -2.94 -27.09
C GLY A 38 5.99 -2.94 -25.91
N GLY A 39 5.10 -3.95 -25.88
CA GLY A 39 4.02 -4.04 -24.88
C GLY A 39 4.49 -4.17 -23.44
N ALA A 40 5.73 -4.60 -23.22
CA ALA A 40 6.34 -4.68 -21.90
C ALA A 40 6.61 -3.29 -21.29
N SER A 41 6.86 -2.27 -22.12
CA SER A 41 7.02 -0.87 -21.67
C SER A 41 5.73 -0.33 -21.03
N LEU A 42 4.57 -0.67 -21.60
CA LEU A 42 3.27 -0.31 -21.04
C LEU A 42 3.03 -0.93 -19.66
N VAL A 43 3.52 -2.16 -19.43
CA VAL A 43 3.45 -2.81 -18.12
C VAL A 43 4.29 -2.06 -17.10
N GLY A 44 5.48 -1.59 -17.48
CA GLY A 44 6.31 -0.73 -16.63
C GLY A 44 5.61 0.57 -16.21
N VAL A 45 4.97 1.25 -17.16
CA VAL A 45 4.16 2.45 -16.89
C VAL A 45 3.00 2.14 -15.95
N LEU A 46 2.28 1.03 -16.18
CA LEU A 46 1.18 0.58 -15.31
C LEU A 46 1.64 0.34 -13.88
N ILE A 47 2.75 -0.37 -13.68
CA ILE A 47 3.32 -0.65 -12.36
C ILE A 47 3.70 0.66 -11.66
N LEU A 48 4.39 1.57 -12.35
CA LEU A 48 4.78 2.87 -11.77
C LEU A 48 3.58 3.76 -11.46
N SER A 49 2.57 3.77 -12.34
CA SER A 49 1.34 4.52 -12.09
C SER A 49 0.60 4.00 -10.85
N GLY A 50 0.58 2.67 -10.65
CA GLY A 50 0.05 2.04 -9.44
C GLY A 50 0.83 2.45 -8.19
N VAL A 51 2.16 2.43 -8.23
CA VAL A 51 3.01 2.87 -7.11
C VAL A 51 2.76 4.34 -6.75
N ILE A 52 2.58 5.21 -7.74
CA ILE A 52 2.25 6.63 -7.53
C ILE A 52 0.85 6.79 -6.92
N LEU A 53 -0.14 6.01 -7.36
CA LEU A 53 -1.48 6.02 -6.77
C LEU A 53 -1.51 5.54 -5.32
N PHE A 54 -0.55 4.70 -4.92
CA PHE A 54 -0.42 4.25 -3.53
C PHE A 54 0.11 5.34 -2.57
N LEU A 55 0.85 6.34 -3.05
CA LEU A 55 1.35 7.45 -2.21
C LEU A 55 0.25 8.20 -1.44
N PRO A 56 -0.81 8.74 -2.08
CA PRO A 56 -1.88 9.41 -1.36
C PRO A 56 -2.66 8.45 -0.46
N PHE A 57 -2.77 7.17 -0.83
CA PHE A 57 -3.42 6.15 -0.01
C PHE A 57 -2.73 5.96 1.34
N PHE A 58 -1.39 6.01 1.35
CA PHE A 58 -0.59 5.98 2.58
C PHE A 58 -0.84 7.15 3.51
N VAL A 59 -1.00 8.35 2.95
CA VAL A 59 -1.28 9.56 3.73
C VAL A 59 -2.66 9.43 4.38
N ILE A 60 -3.65 8.96 3.62
CA ILE A 60 -5.01 8.71 4.11
C ILE A 60 -4.99 7.63 5.21
N ASP A 61 -4.29 6.51 5.01
CA ASP A 61 -4.15 5.45 6.01
C ASP A 61 -3.58 5.99 7.34
N ARG A 62 -2.52 6.80 7.27
CA ARG A 62 -1.93 7.44 8.46
C ARG A 62 -2.88 8.42 9.15
N VAL A 63 -3.65 9.19 8.40
CA VAL A 63 -4.66 10.11 8.95
C VAL A 63 -5.82 9.33 9.59
N LEU A 64 -6.23 8.22 8.98
CA LEU A 64 -7.31 7.35 9.46
C LEU A 64 -6.90 6.59 10.73
N VAL A 65 -5.68 6.06 10.79
CA VAL A 65 -5.04 5.48 11.99
C VAL A 65 -5.03 6.46 13.15
N ASN A 66 -4.80 7.74 12.85
CA ASN A 66 -4.74 8.78 13.88
C ASN A 66 -6.14 9.19 14.38
N THR A 67 -7.19 8.92 13.59
CA THR A 67 -8.57 9.32 13.91
C THR A 67 -9.39 8.16 14.50
N ILE A 68 -9.08 6.92 14.13
CA ILE A 68 -9.88 5.73 14.45
C ILE A 68 -9.14 4.82 15.45
N LYS A 69 -9.88 4.28 16.44
CA LYS A 69 -9.34 3.29 17.41
C LYS A 69 -8.70 2.10 16.67
N PRO A 70 -7.52 1.61 17.08
CA PRO A 70 -6.73 0.61 16.35
C PRO A 70 -7.47 -0.71 16.07
N LEU A 71 -8.44 -1.08 16.92
CA LEU A 71 -9.30 -2.25 16.71
C LEU A 71 -10.18 -2.13 15.47
N LYS A 72 -10.77 -0.94 15.21
CA LYS A 72 -11.63 -0.74 14.04
C LYS A 72 -10.82 -0.71 12.74
N LEU A 73 -9.58 -0.23 12.81
CA LEU A 73 -8.69 -0.19 11.66
C LEU A 73 -8.28 -1.60 11.23
N SER A 74 -7.89 -2.46 12.18
CA SER A 74 -7.52 -3.85 11.89
C SER A 74 -8.68 -4.68 11.31
N VAL A 75 -9.93 -4.41 11.73
CA VAL A 75 -11.12 -5.01 11.11
C VAL A 75 -11.26 -4.56 9.66
N PHE A 76 -11.00 -3.28 9.37
CA PHE A 76 -11.04 -2.76 8.00
C PHE A 76 -9.93 -3.39 7.13
N GLU A 77 -8.72 -3.55 7.68
CA GLU A 77 -7.61 -4.23 6.99
C GLU A 77 -7.96 -5.70 6.65
N LEU A 78 -8.57 -6.42 7.58
CA LEU A 78 -9.04 -7.80 7.39
C LEU A 78 -10.12 -7.89 6.31
N LEU A 79 -11.08 -6.96 6.32
CA LEU A 79 -12.18 -6.94 5.37
C LEU A 79 -11.66 -6.66 3.96
N PHE A 80 -10.68 -5.76 3.82
CA PHE A 80 -10.04 -5.47 2.53
C PHE A 80 -9.26 -6.68 1.98
N MET A 81 -8.48 -7.36 2.83
CA MET A 81 -7.79 -8.61 2.45
C MET A 81 -8.78 -9.69 2.02
N LEU A 82 -9.91 -9.82 2.72
CA LEU A 82 -10.94 -10.79 2.41
C LEU A 82 -11.60 -10.51 1.04
N VAL A 83 -11.86 -9.24 0.72
CA VAL A 83 -12.39 -8.84 -0.60
C VAL A 83 -11.40 -9.16 -1.72
N ILE A 84 -10.10 -8.89 -1.53
CA ILE A 84 -9.07 -9.21 -2.52
C ILE A 84 -9.01 -10.71 -2.77
N ILE A 85 -8.98 -11.52 -1.71
CA ILE A 85 -8.96 -12.99 -1.82
C ILE A 85 -10.22 -13.49 -2.55
N PHE A 86 -11.39 -12.95 -2.20
CA PHE A 86 -12.64 -13.35 -2.82
C PHE A 86 -12.68 -13.00 -4.32
N CYS A 87 -12.19 -11.81 -4.68
CA CYS A 87 -12.06 -11.40 -6.08
C CYS A 87 -11.06 -12.26 -6.85
N LEU A 88 -9.95 -12.66 -6.22
CA LEU A 88 -8.93 -13.50 -6.84
C LEU A 88 -9.36 -14.97 -6.97
N CYS A 89 -10.25 -15.44 -6.08
CA CYS A 89 -10.77 -16.81 -6.09
C CYS A 89 -11.91 -17.01 -7.10
N ILE A 90 -12.55 -15.93 -7.56
CA ILE A 90 -13.69 -15.97 -8.48
C ILE A 90 -13.30 -15.76 -9.94
N GLN A 91 -12.07 -15.31 -10.19
CA GLN A 91 -11.48 -15.06 -11.50
C GLN A 91 -10.66 -16.25 -11.98
#